data_AF-A0A8T5SYL3-F1
#
_entry.id   AF-A0A8T5SYL3-F1
#
_cell.length_a   1.000
_cell.length_b   1.000
_cell.length_c   1.000
_cell.angle_alpha   90.00
_cell.angle_beta   90.00
_cell.angle_gamma   90.00
#
_symmetry.space_group_name_H-M   'P 1'
#
loop_
_entity.id
_entity.type
_entity.pdbx_description
1 polymer ?
#
loop_
_entity_poly.entity_id
_entity_poly.type
_entity_poly.pdbx_seq_one_letter_code
_entity_poly.pdbx_strand_id
1 'polypeptide(L)'
;MITPLPEFYCPYSEKCYECCLDTEMTLSEEDITRVEQLGYKIEEFLDEKDGFMALRNIDNHCIFLKDESCSIYENRPQGCRFYPLIYDFDVEDIVIDNLCEHQSNFDLEIYRPLFDAVQVFVYNLLGERETRMRKTMEKEIRVEVKETKNALEDPLTEEMRKLERDKEKIESLIEQAILDPQDEQVGNLEEALKSEMREIEEDIEALEKGIKEDLASAEEYIKITEESINSELKDLEKRRKNFEIEDK
;
A
#
# COMPACT_ATOMS: atom_id res chain seq x y z
N MET A 1 35.78 -21.96 -11.28
CA MET A 1 34.64 -22.34 -12.14
C MET A 1 33.47 -22.49 -11.21
N ILE A 2 32.46 -21.64 -11.33
CA ILE A 2 31.21 -21.80 -10.58
C ILE A 2 30.54 -23.01 -11.22
N THR A 3 30.51 -24.14 -10.51
CA THR A 3 29.66 -25.27 -10.91
C THR A 3 28.22 -24.77 -10.94
N PRO A 4 27.47 -24.96 -12.05
CA PRO A 4 26.07 -24.54 -12.09
C PRO A 4 25.34 -25.24 -10.95
N LEU A 5 24.48 -24.49 -10.25
CA LEU A 5 23.62 -25.03 -9.21
C LEU A 5 22.82 -26.20 -9.81
N PRO A 6 22.66 -27.31 -9.07
CA PRO A 6 21.85 -28.43 -9.56
C PRO A 6 20.42 -27.93 -9.77
N GLU A 7 19.89 -28.00 -10.98
CA GLU A 7 18.47 -27.67 -11.20
C GLU A 7 17.61 -28.73 -10.50
N PHE A 8 16.62 -28.28 -9.72
CA PHE A 8 15.68 -29.22 -9.12
C PHE A 8 14.86 -29.90 -10.22
N TYR A 9 14.72 -31.23 -10.10
CA TYR A 9 13.90 -32.03 -10.99
C TYR A 9 12.93 -32.89 -10.17
N CYS A 10 11.64 -32.69 -10.38
CA CYS A 10 10.61 -33.57 -9.87
C CYS A 10 10.53 -34.83 -10.74
N PRO A 11 10.85 -36.03 -10.23
CA PRO A 11 10.82 -37.26 -11.02
C PRO A 11 9.40 -37.72 -11.37
N TYR A 12 8.37 -37.08 -10.82
CA TYR A 12 6.96 -37.41 -11.04
C TYR A 12 6.27 -36.47 -12.05
N SER A 13 6.98 -35.45 -12.55
CA SER A 13 6.42 -34.38 -13.39
C SER A 13 5.74 -34.84 -14.69
N GLU A 14 6.04 -36.04 -15.19
CA GLU A 14 5.37 -36.61 -16.37
C GLU A 14 4.05 -37.33 -16.06
N LYS A 15 3.73 -37.58 -14.78
CA LYS A 15 2.58 -38.42 -14.36
C LYS A 15 1.81 -37.86 -13.17
N CYS A 16 2.21 -36.70 -12.65
CA CYS A 16 1.62 -36.04 -11.50
C CYS A 16 1.43 -34.56 -11.83
N TYR A 17 0.24 -34.04 -11.51
CA TYR A 17 -0.12 -32.64 -11.68
C TYR A 17 -0.73 -32.03 -10.40
N GLU A 18 -0.63 -32.74 -9.27
CA GLU A 18 -1.24 -32.33 -7.99
C GLU A 18 -0.79 -30.92 -7.55
N CYS A 19 0.45 -30.51 -7.83
CA CYS A 19 0.93 -29.16 -7.53
C CYS A 19 0.24 -28.03 -8.34
N CYS A 20 -0.48 -28.39 -9.40
CA CYS A 20 -1.29 -27.49 -10.20
C CYS A 20 -2.75 -27.42 -9.71
N LEU A 21 -3.16 -28.24 -8.75
CA LEU A 21 -4.48 -28.17 -8.13
C LEU A 21 -4.46 -27.15 -6.99
N ASP A 22 -5.47 -26.27 -6.95
CA ASP A 22 -5.64 -25.23 -5.94
C ASP A 22 -4.35 -24.45 -5.64
N THR A 23 -3.54 -24.20 -6.68
CA THR A 23 -2.18 -23.70 -6.49
C THR A 23 -2.18 -22.27 -5.96
N GLU A 24 -1.35 -22.00 -4.96
CA GLU A 24 -1.08 -20.64 -4.45
C GLU A 24 0.28 -20.11 -4.91
N MET A 25 0.79 -20.66 -6.01
CA MET A 25 2.13 -20.34 -6.51
C MET A 25 2.31 -18.84 -6.75
N THR A 26 3.16 -18.23 -5.92
CA THR A 26 3.56 -16.83 -6.02
C THR A 26 4.54 -16.63 -7.17
N LEU A 27 4.42 -15.49 -7.85
CA LEU A 27 5.21 -15.10 -9.00
C LEU A 27 6.05 -13.87 -8.66
N SER A 28 7.32 -13.92 -9.05
CA SER A 28 8.17 -12.74 -9.11
C SER A 28 7.85 -11.89 -10.34
N GLU A 29 8.29 -10.63 -10.35
CA GLU A 29 8.18 -9.77 -11.54
C GLU A 29 8.92 -10.39 -12.75
N GLU A 30 10.00 -11.13 -12.52
CA GLU A 30 10.70 -11.89 -13.56
C GLU A 30 9.86 -13.06 -14.08
N ASP A 31 9.14 -13.78 -13.21
CA ASP A 31 8.22 -14.84 -13.63
C ASP A 31 7.08 -14.27 -14.49
N ILE A 32 6.49 -13.14 -14.07
CA ILE A 32 5.42 -12.46 -14.81
C ILE A 32 5.91 -12.07 -16.20
N THR A 33 7.08 -11.42 -16.28
CA THR A 33 7.71 -11.02 -17.54
C THR A 33 7.97 -12.23 -18.44
N ARG A 34 8.47 -13.33 -17.87
CA ARG A 34 8.77 -14.55 -18.63
C ARG A 34 7.50 -15.18 -19.20
N VAL A 35 6.41 -15.22 -18.44
CA VAL A 35 5.13 -15.76 -18.92
C VAL A 35 4.49 -14.84 -19.98
N GLU A 36 4.56 -13.52 -19.79
CA GLU A 36 4.07 -12.54 -20.77
C GLU A 36 4.80 -12.69 -22.12
N GLN A 37 6.11 -12.94 -22.11
CA GLN A 37 6.91 -13.17 -23.32
C GLN A 37 6.51 -14.43 -24.11
N LEU A 38 5.76 -15.36 -23.50
CA LEU A 38 5.17 -16.50 -24.20
C LEU A 38 3.90 -16.13 -24.98
N GLY A 39 3.40 -14.90 -24.81
CA GLY A 39 2.22 -14.37 -25.48
C GLY A 39 0.94 -14.39 -24.66
N TYR A 40 1.01 -14.72 -23.36
CA TYR A 40 -0.13 -14.61 -22.45
C TYR A 40 -0.28 -13.18 -21.95
N LYS A 41 -1.51 -12.70 -21.82
CA LYS A 41 -1.75 -11.39 -21.20
C LYS A 41 -1.74 -11.51 -19.69
N ILE A 42 -1.22 -10.51 -19.00
CA ILE A 42 -1.13 -10.48 -17.54
C ILE A 42 -2.49 -10.80 -16.90
N GLU A 43 -3.56 -10.20 -17.40
CA GLU A 43 -4.90 -10.38 -16.84
C GLU A 43 -5.48 -11.77 -17.08
N GLU A 44 -4.86 -12.62 -17.90
CA GLU A 44 -5.28 -14.00 -18.13
C GLU A 44 -4.76 -14.92 -17.03
N PHE A 45 -3.49 -14.77 -16.63
CA PHE A 45 -2.80 -15.75 -15.77
C PHE A 45 -2.44 -15.25 -14.36
N LEU A 46 -2.60 -13.95 -14.09
CA LEU A 46 -2.17 -13.34 -12.84
C LEU A 46 -3.36 -12.97 -11.96
N ASP A 47 -3.27 -13.32 -10.69
CA ASP A 47 -4.12 -12.79 -9.62
C ASP A 47 -3.26 -12.12 -8.55
N GLU A 48 -3.82 -11.13 -7.86
CA GLU A 48 -3.20 -10.50 -6.69
C GLU A 48 -3.91 -10.98 -5.42
N LYS A 49 -3.14 -11.47 -4.43
CA LYS A 49 -3.61 -11.89 -3.12
C LYS A 49 -2.71 -11.30 -2.04
N ASP A 50 -3.26 -10.44 -1.19
CA ASP A 50 -2.53 -9.80 -0.07
C ASP A 50 -1.20 -9.15 -0.49
N GLY A 51 -1.13 -8.54 -1.67
CA GLY A 51 0.06 -7.90 -2.26
C GLY A 51 1.05 -8.85 -2.94
N PHE A 52 0.84 -10.16 -2.85
CA PHE A 52 1.53 -11.15 -3.68
C PHE A 52 0.84 -11.30 -5.03
N MET A 53 1.65 -11.44 -6.07
CA MET A 53 1.19 -11.87 -7.38
C MET A 53 1.26 -13.39 -7.43
N ALA A 54 0.19 -14.05 -7.88
CA ALA A 54 0.09 -15.51 -7.90
C ALA A 54 -0.51 -16.01 -9.22
N LEU A 55 -0.25 -17.28 -9.54
CA LEU A 55 -0.91 -17.95 -10.66
C LEU A 55 -2.42 -18.00 -10.44
N ARG A 56 -3.16 -17.60 -11.47
CA ARG A 56 -4.61 -17.75 -11.49
C ARG A 56 -5.02 -19.23 -11.58
N ASN A 57 -6.08 -19.55 -10.84
CA ASN A 57 -6.81 -20.81 -10.99
C ASN A 57 -8.12 -20.62 -11.77
N ILE A 58 -8.47 -21.60 -12.60
CA ILE A 58 -9.77 -21.76 -13.25
C ILE A 58 -10.34 -23.09 -12.77
N ASP A 59 -11.53 -23.06 -12.16
CA ASP A 59 -12.18 -24.23 -11.58
C ASP A 59 -11.26 -25.01 -10.62
N ASN A 60 -10.52 -24.32 -9.74
CA ASN A 60 -9.56 -24.91 -8.79
C ASN A 60 -8.32 -25.55 -9.43
N HIS A 61 -8.01 -25.23 -10.69
CA HIS A 61 -6.81 -25.70 -11.37
C HIS A 61 -6.01 -24.53 -11.89
N CYS A 62 -4.67 -24.60 -11.81
CA CYS A 62 -3.77 -23.65 -12.44
C CYS A 62 -4.18 -23.43 -13.90
N ILE A 63 -4.24 -22.18 -14.36
CA ILE A 63 -4.61 -21.86 -15.75
C ILE A 63 -3.79 -22.62 -16.81
N PHE A 64 -2.54 -22.94 -16.48
CA PHE A 64 -1.62 -23.67 -17.34
C PHE A 64 -1.74 -25.19 -17.27
N LEU A 65 -2.61 -25.74 -16.42
CA LEU A 65 -2.92 -27.17 -16.46
C LEU A 65 -3.82 -27.48 -17.67
N LYS A 66 -3.32 -28.38 -18.54
CA LYS A 66 -3.99 -28.88 -19.75
C LYS A 66 -3.74 -30.38 -19.88
N ASP A 67 -4.80 -31.16 -19.99
CA ASP A 67 -4.73 -32.61 -20.14
C ASP A 67 -3.76 -33.27 -19.14
N GLU A 68 -3.91 -32.94 -17.85
CA GLU A 68 -3.06 -33.47 -16.76
C GLU A 68 -1.57 -33.08 -16.85
N SER A 69 -1.24 -32.04 -17.62
CA SER A 69 0.14 -31.56 -17.81
C SER A 69 0.23 -30.03 -17.82
N CYS A 70 1.38 -29.48 -17.41
CA CYS A 70 1.60 -28.03 -17.44
C CYS A 70 1.97 -27.58 -18.86
N SER A 71 1.13 -26.74 -19.48
CA SER A 71 1.30 -26.26 -20.86
C SER A 71 2.50 -25.33 -21.05
N ILE A 72 3.08 -24.80 -19.97
CA ILE A 72 4.29 -23.97 -19.99
C ILE A 72 5.44 -24.61 -19.21
N TYR A 73 5.47 -25.95 -19.07
CA TYR A 73 6.41 -26.64 -18.18
C TYR A 73 7.88 -26.18 -18.34
N GLU A 74 8.36 -26.04 -19.58
CA GLU A 74 9.74 -25.57 -19.88
C GLU A 74 10.00 -24.12 -19.45
N ASN A 75 8.97 -23.30 -19.36
CA ASN A 75 9.03 -21.88 -18.99
C ASN A 75 8.36 -21.59 -17.64
N ARG A 76 8.06 -22.64 -16.85
CA ARG A 76 7.30 -22.53 -15.61
C ARG A 76 7.93 -21.53 -14.63
N PRO A 77 7.12 -20.88 -13.79
CA PRO A 77 7.59 -19.97 -12.75
C PRO A 77 8.67 -20.58 -11.86
N GLN A 78 9.51 -19.76 -11.26
CA GLN A 78 10.66 -20.20 -10.48
C GLN A 78 10.23 -20.98 -9.24
N GLY A 79 9.14 -20.58 -8.56
CA GLY A 79 8.57 -21.38 -7.48
C GLY A 79 8.11 -22.78 -7.94
N CYS A 80 7.52 -22.89 -9.15
CA CYS A 80 7.19 -24.20 -9.75
C CYS A 80 8.43 -25.04 -10.10
N ARG A 81 9.60 -24.41 -10.29
CA ARG A 81 10.86 -25.12 -10.50
C ARG A 81 11.45 -25.65 -9.22
N PHE A 82 11.18 -25.01 -8.08
CA PHE A 82 11.66 -25.47 -6.78
C PHE A 82 10.74 -26.49 -6.13
N TYR A 83 9.43 -26.43 -6.39
CA TYR A 83 8.43 -27.30 -5.75
C TYR A 83 8.79 -28.80 -5.88
N PRO A 84 8.84 -29.56 -4.77
CA PRO A 84 8.28 -29.25 -3.45
C PRO A 84 9.27 -28.64 -2.44
N LEU A 85 10.44 -28.15 -2.86
CA LEU A 85 11.33 -27.40 -1.99
C LEU A 85 10.75 -26.02 -1.69
N ILE A 86 10.45 -25.77 -0.42
CA ILE A 86 9.95 -24.47 0.06
C ILE A 86 10.88 -23.94 1.16
N TYR A 87 10.89 -22.63 1.35
CA TYR A 87 11.57 -22.00 2.48
C TYR A 87 10.61 -21.92 3.67
N ASP A 88 11.01 -22.47 4.80
CA ASP A 88 10.27 -22.41 6.05
C ASP A 88 10.89 -21.33 6.95
N PHE A 89 10.09 -20.33 7.30
CA PHE A 89 10.54 -19.20 8.12
C PHE A 89 10.68 -19.53 9.61
N ASP A 90 10.03 -20.59 10.10
CA ASP A 90 10.13 -20.97 11.52
C ASP A 90 11.45 -21.68 11.80
N VAL A 91 11.95 -22.46 10.84
CA VAL A 91 13.26 -23.14 10.94
C VAL A 91 14.37 -22.47 10.13
N GLU A 92 14.06 -21.37 9.43
CA GLU A 92 14.94 -20.64 8.52
C GLU A 92 15.68 -21.51 7.48
N ASP A 93 15.05 -22.61 7.09
CA ASP A 93 15.66 -23.64 6.25
C ASP A 93 14.76 -24.03 5.06
N ILE A 94 15.34 -24.68 4.05
CA ILE A 94 14.52 -25.36 3.04
C ILE A 94 13.94 -26.65 3.60
N VAL A 95 12.68 -26.90 3.30
CA VAL A 95 11.98 -28.14 3.67
C VAL A 95 11.24 -28.70 2.45
N ILE A 96 10.83 -29.97 2.54
CA ILE A 96 9.94 -30.57 1.56
C ILE A 96 8.51 -30.26 1.98
N ASP A 97 7.74 -29.63 1.10
CA ASP A 97 6.34 -29.31 1.33
C ASP A 97 5.53 -30.58 1.63
N ASN A 98 4.79 -30.54 2.73
CA ASN A 98 3.96 -31.65 3.19
C ASN A 98 2.70 -31.86 2.34
N LEU A 99 2.34 -30.89 1.50
CA LEU A 99 1.25 -30.97 0.53
C LEU A 99 1.62 -31.84 -0.68
N CYS A 100 2.91 -32.11 -0.91
CA CYS A 100 3.34 -32.99 -1.98
C CYS A 100 3.09 -34.46 -1.58
N GLU A 101 2.24 -35.17 -2.32
CA GLU A 101 1.97 -36.60 -2.09
C GLU A 101 3.22 -37.49 -2.18
N HIS A 102 4.25 -37.02 -2.89
CA HIS A 102 5.52 -37.71 -3.06
C HIS A 102 6.62 -37.24 -2.08
N GLN A 103 6.29 -36.45 -1.05
CA GLN A 103 7.27 -35.83 -0.13
C GLN A 103 8.33 -36.82 0.40
N SER A 104 7.93 -38.05 0.74
CA SER A 104 8.81 -39.09 1.28
C SER A 104 9.85 -39.61 0.30
N ASN A 105 9.69 -39.30 -0.98
CA ASN A 105 10.57 -39.75 -2.06
C ASN A 105 11.66 -38.73 -2.40
N PHE A 106 11.68 -37.58 -1.72
CA PHE A 106 12.71 -36.57 -1.84
C PHE A 106 13.68 -36.67 -0.67
N ASP A 107 14.99 -36.65 -0.97
CA ASP A 107 16.04 -36.54 0.04
C ASP A 107 16.55 -35.10 0.04
N LEU A 108 16.24 -34.37 1.11
CA LEU A 108 16.59 -32.95 1.25
C LEU A 108 18.12 -32.74 1.18
N GLU A 109 18.92 -33.70 1.61
CA GLU A 109 20.39 -33.61 1.57
C GLU A 109 20.94 -33.48 0.15
N ILE A 110 20.24 -34.05 -0.84
CA ILE A 110 20.58 -33.91 -2.26
C ILE A 110 20.37 -32.45 -2.73
N TYR A 111 19.36 -31.80 -2.18
CA TYR A 111 18.93 -30.46 -2.60
C TYR A 111 19.45 -29.34 -1.70
N ARG A 112 20.23 -29.65 -0.66
CA ARG A 112 20.91 -28.65 0.18
C ARG A 112 21.64 -27.54 -0.61
N PRO A 113 22.30 -27.82 -1.74
CA PRO A 113 22.93 -26.76 -2.55
C PRO A 113 21.95 -25.73 -3.13
N LEU A 114 20.64 -25.99 -3.12
CA LEU A 114 19.61 -25.06 -3.59
C LEU A 114 19.11 -24.09 -2.51
N PHE A 115 19.55 -24.22 -1.25
CA PHE A 115 19.11 -23.36 -0.15
C PHE A 115 19.18 -21.87 -0.51
N ASP A 116 20.36 -21.38 -0.93
CA ASP A 116 20.55 -19.97 -1.26
C ASP A 116 19.62 -19.52 -2.40
N ALA A 117 19.38 -20.38 -3.38
CA ALA A 117 18.55 -20.05 -4.54
C ALA A 117 17.07 -19.95 -4.16
N VAL A 118 16.57 -20.87 -3.33
CA VAL A 118 15.19 -20.84 -2.82
C VAL A 118 15.01 -19.64 -1.89
N GLN A 119 15.96 -19.43 -0.97
CA GLN A 119 15.93 -18.31 -0.02
C GLN A 119 15.92 -16.97 -0.75
N VAL A 120 16.84 -16.75 -1.69
CA VAL A 120 16.89 -15.51 -2.49
C VAL A 120 15.60 -15.28 -3.26
N PHE A 121 15.02 -16.33 -3.85
CA PHE A 121 13.74 -16.23 -4.55
C PHE A 121 12.62 -15.78 -3.60
N VAL A 122 12.51 -16.40 -2.42
CA VAL A 122 11.49 -16.06 -1.42
C VAL A 122 11.65 -14.63 -0.90
N TYR A 123 12.88 -14.19 -0.58
CA TYR A 123 13.12 -12.80 -0.17
C TYR A 123 12.85 -11.79 -1.29
N ASN A 124 13.11 -12.16 -2.55
CA ASN A 124 12.72 -11.32 -3.68
C ASN A 124 11.19 -11.13 -3.75
N LEU A 125 10.41 -12.21 -3.62
CA LEU A 125 8.94 -12.13 -3.57
C LEU A 125 8.44 -11.21 -2.45
N LEU A 126 9.05 -11.31 -1.27
CA LEU A 126 8.72 -10.45 -0.12
C LEU A 126 9.02 -8.97 -0.41
N GLY A 127 10.21 -8.66 -0.95
CA GLY A 127 10.60 -7.29 -1.27
C GLY A 127 9.75 -6.66 -2.37
N GLU A 128 9.38 -7.45 -3.38
CA GLU A 128 8.45 -7.03 -4.43
C GLU A 128 7.06 -6.74 -3.87
N ARG A 129 6.54 -7.60 -2.99
CA ARG A 129 5.28 -7.38 -2.27
C ARG A 129 5.32 -6.09 -1.46
N GLU A 130 6.36 -5.90 -0.65
CA GLU A 130 6.51 -4.69 0.18
C GLU A 130 6.49 -3.43 -0.69
N THR A 131 7.18 -3.47 -1.83
CA THR A 131 7.20 -2.37 -2.79
C THR A 131 5.80 -2.08 -3.36
N ARG A 132 5.03 -3.11 -3.70
CA ARG A 132 3.64 -2.97 -4.19
C ARG A 132 2.74 -2.38 -3.11
N MET A 133 2.77 -2.93 -1.90
CA MET A 133 1.95 -2.46 -0.78
C MET A 133 2.27 -1.00 -0.41
N ARG A 134 3.55 -0.63 -0.38
CA ARG A 134 3.94 0.77 -0.12
C ARG A 134 3.35 1.72 -1.16
N LYS A 135 3.40 1.37 -2.44
CA LYS A 135 2.81 2.20 -3.51
C LYS A 135 1.30 2.35 -3.37
N THR A 136 0.61 1.27 -2.99
CA THR A 136 -0.84 1.29 -2.73
C THR A 136 -1.15 2.23 -1.56
N MET A 137 -0.45 2.07 -0.44
CA MET A 137 -0.61 2.92 0.75
C MET A 137 -0.29 4.39 0.45
N GLU A 138 0.81 4.69 -0.26
CA GLU A 138 1.15 6.06 -0.68
C GLU A 138 0.05 6.70 -1.54
N LYS A 139 -0.60 5.91 -2.40
CA LYS A 139 -1.70 6.37 -3.24
C LYS A 139 -2.95 6.67 -2.40
N GLU A 140 -3.28 5.81 -1.45
CA GLU A 140 -4.40 5.99 -0.53
C GLU A 140 -4.22 7.24 0.33
N ILE A 141 -3.05 7.39 0.97
CA ILE A 141 -2.69 8.58 1.74
C ILE A 141 -2.81 9.84 0.87
N ARG A 142 -2.33 9.80 -0.38
CA ARG A 142 -2.45 10.94 -1.29
C ARG A 142 -3.91 11.32 -1.57
N VAL A 143 -4.80 10.34 -1.69
CA VAL A 143 -6.24 10.58 -1.89
C VAL A 143 -6.83 11.23 -0.63
N GLU A 144 -6.57 10.66 0.54
CA GLU A 144 -7.08 11.15 1.82
C GLU A 144 -6.59 12.59 2.14
N VAL A 145 -5.31 12.87 1.89
CA VAL A 145 -4.74 14.21 2.01
C VAL A 145 -5.44 15.19 1.06
N LYS A 146 -5.73 14.76 -0.18
CA LYS A 146 -6.43 15.61 -1.15
C LYS A 146 -7.86 15.91 -0.72
N GLU A 147 -8.58 14.93 -0.21
CA GLU A 147 -9.96 15.09 0.28
C GLU A 147 -10.01 16.02 1.49
N THR A 148 -9.13 15.80 2.47
CA THR A 148 -8.99 16.66 3.65
C THR A 148 -8.64 18.10 3.24
N LYS A 149 -7.70 18.26 2.31
CA LYS A 149 -7.32 19.58 1.79
C LYS A 149 -8.53 20.32 1.19
N ASN A 150 -9.30 19.66 0.32
CA ASN A 150 -10.47 20.28 -0.30
C ASN A 150 -11.53 20.65 0.75
N ALA A 151 -11.75 19.79 1.75
CA ALA A 151 -12.70 20.04 2.83
C ALA A 151 -12.33 21.28 3.68
N LEU A 152 -11.05 21.64 3.74
CA LEU A 152 -10.57 22.85 4.43
C LEU A 152 -10.55 24.09 3.53
N GLU A 153 -10.17 23.93 2.25
CA GLU A 153 -10.10 25.06 1.30
C GLU A 153 -11.48 25.63 0.95
N ASP A 154 -12.52 24.79 0.87
CA ASP A 154 -13.86 25.24 0.48
C ASP A 154 -14.51 26.21 1.50
N PRO A 155 -14.56 25.91 2.81
CA PRO A 155 -15.08 26.84 3.81
C PRO A 155 -14.27 28.13 3.89
N LEU A 156 -12.93 28.03 3.85
CA LEU A 156 -12.05 29.19 3.90
C LEU A 156 -12.28 30.11 2.69
N THR A 157 -12.48 29.53 1.51
CA THR A 157 -12.77 30.30 0.29
C THR A 157 -14.09 31.05 0.40
N GLU A 158 -15.12 30.42 0.99
CA GLU A 158 -16.42 31.09 1.15
C GLU A 158 -16.37 32.22 2.19
N GLU A 159 -15.63 32.02 3.27
CA GLU A 159 -15.38 33.04 4.29
C GLU A 159 -14.57 34.22 3.74
N MET A 160 -13.53 33.95 2.93
CA MET A 160 -12.79 35.00 2.22
C MET A 160 -13.70 35.84 1.32
N ARG A 161 -14.66 35.21 0.61
CA ARG A 161 -15.65 35.94 -0.20
C ARG A 161 -16.62 36.75 0.66
N LYS A 162 -16.99 36.27 1.84
CA LYS A 162 -17.83 37.03 2.79
C LYS A 162 -17.12 38.31 3.21
N LEU A 163 -15.88 38.19 3.66
CA LEU A 163 -15.05 39.32 4.06
C LEU A 163 -14.82 40.33 2.92
N GLU A 164 -14.66 39.87 1.68
CA GLU A 164 -14.59 40.77 0.51
C GLU A 164 -15.87 41.58 0.31
N ARG A 165 -17.05 40.97 0.46
CA ARG A 165 -18.35 41.67 0.36
C ARG A 165 -18.51 42.70 1.49
N ASP A 166 -18.13 42.32 2.70
CA ASP A 166 -18.27 43.20 3.87
C ASP A 166 -17.31 44.40 3.76
N LYS A 167 -16.11 44.17 3.22
CA LYS A 167 -15.16 45.24 2.87
C LYS A 167 -15.75 46.21 1.85
N GLU A 168 -16.33 45.72 0.75
CA GLU A 168 -16.97 46.58 -0.26
C GLU A 168 -18.11 47.43 0.33
N LYS A 169 -18.88 46.84 1.25
CA LYS A 169 -19.97 47.53 1.96
C LYS A 169 -19.43 48.64 2.87
N ILE A 170 -18.35 48.38 3.61
CA ILE A 170 -17.66 49.37 4.44
C ILE A 170 -17.11 50.52 3.58
N GLU A 171 -16.44 50.21 2.47
CA GLU A 171 -15.90 51.23 1.54
C GLU A 171 -17.02 52.14 1.01
N SER A 172 -18.18 51.56 0.64
CA SER A 172 -19.34 52.33 0.19
C SER A 172 -19.92 53.25 1.27
N LEU A 173 -20.01 52.79 2.52
CA LEU A 173 -20.50 53.61 3.64
C LEU A 173 -19.55 54.77 3.93
N ILE A 174 -18.23 54.54 3.87
CA ILE A 174 -17.22 55.60 4.03
C ILE A 174 -17.35 56.65 2.93
N GLU A 175 -17.50 56.24 1.67
CA GLU A 175 -17.72 57.17 0.55
C GLU A 175 -18.98 58.03 0.76
N GLN A 176 -20.09 57.43 1.20
CA GLN A 176 -21.32 58.15 1.50
C GLN A 176 -21.13 59.18 2.62
N ALA A 177 -20.43 58.81 3.70
CA ALA A 177 -20.16 59.69 4.83
C ALA A 177 -19.27 60.90 4.46
N ILE A 178 -18.37 60.74 3.47
CA ILE A 178 -17.53 61.83 2.96
C ILE A 178 -18.36 62.83 2.12
N LEU A 179 -19.40 62.36 1.42
CA LEU A 179 -20.17 63.16 0.46
C LEU A 179 -21.32 63.99 1.07
N ASP A 180 -21.93 63.56 2.19
CA ASP A 180 -23.03 64.28 2.87
C ASP A 180 -22.79 64.43 4.39
N PRO A 181 -22.07 65.48 4.85
CA PRO A 181 -21.57 65.57 6.23
C PRO A 181 -22.58 66.02 7.29
N GLN A 182 -23.90 65.97 7.04
CA GLN A 182 -24.87 66.50 7.99
C GLN A 182 -24.91 65.69 9.30
N ASP A 183 -24.82 66.41 10.42
CA ASP A 183 -24.57 65.95 11.81
C ASP A 183 -25.42 64.73 12.25
N GLU A 184 -26.64 64.56 11.72
CA GLU A 184 -27.56 63.46 12.06
C GLU A 184 -27.40 62.20 11.17
N GLN A 185 -26.87 62.32 9.96
CA GLN A 185 -26.57 61.17 9.08
C GLN A 185 -25.23 60.51 9.41
N VAL A 186 -24.24 61.30 9.85
CA VAL A 186 -22.90 60.83 10.23
C VAL A 186 -22.97 59.88 11.43
N GLY A 187 -23.82 60.17 12.43
CA GLY A 187 -24.01 59.27 13.58
C GLY A 187 -24.60 57.91 13.21
N ASN A 188 -25.57 57.87 12.30
CA ASN A 188 -26.16 56.62 11.81
C ASN A 188 -25.15 55.80 10.98
N LEU A 189 -24.31 56.47 10.20
CA LEU A 189 -23.22 55.85 9.45
C LEU A 189 -22.12 55.30 10.36
N GLU A 190 -21.76 56.03 11.42
CA GLU A 190 -20.77 55.58 12.41
C GLU A 190 -21.27 54.34 13.16
N GLU A 191 -22.55 54.29 13.52
CA GLU A 191 -23.15 53.16 14.21
C GLU A 191 -23.29 51.93 13.30
N ALA A 192 -23.65 52.14 12.03
CA ALA A 192 -23.63 51.09 11.01
C ALA A 192 -22.21 50.53 10.81
N LEU A 193 -21.21 51.39 10.65
CA LEU A 193 -19.81 50.97 10.49
C LEU A 193 -19.30 50.15 11.68
N LYS A 194 -19.60 50.59 12.91
CA LYS A 194 -19.26 49.85 14.14
C LYS A 194 -19.94 48.49 14.22
N SER A 195 -21.17 48.37 13.70
CA SER A 195 -21.89 47.09 13.65
C SER A 195 -21.21 46.11 12.70
N GLU A 196 -20.91 46.55 11.47
CA GLU A 196 -20.24 45.69 10.47
C GLU A 196 -18.84 45.28 10.93
N MET A 197 -18.06 46.22 11.50
CA MET A 197 -16.74 45.90 12.04
C MET A 197 -16.79 44.85 13.15
N ARG A 198 -17.81 44.90 14.01
CA ARG A 198 -17.99 43.91 15.08
C ARG A 198 -18.34 42.53 14.52
N GLU A 199 -19.20 42.46 13.51
CA GLU A 199 -19.56 41.20 12.86
C GLU A 199 -18.33 40.54 12.21
N ILE A 200 -17.50 41.32 11.53
CA ILE A 200 -16.22 40.84 10.96
C ILE A 200 -15.26 40.35 12.06
N GLU A 201 -15.15 41.07 13.17
CA GLU A 201 -14.31 40.65 14.31
C GLU A 201 -14.77 39.30 14.89
N GLU A 202 -16.09 39.12 15.05
CA GLU A 202 -16.69 37.87 15.53
C GLU A 202 -16.44 36.70 14.55
N ASP A 203 -16.57 36.94 13.24
CA ASP A 203 -16.28 35.93 12.20
C ASP A 203 -14.80 35.52 12.20
N ILE A 204 -13.88 36.49 12.31
CA ILE A 204 -12.43 36.23 12.35
C ILE A 204 -12.09 35.39 13.58
N GLU A 205 -12.62 35.72 14.75
CA GLU A 205 -12.40 34.92 15.97
C GLU A 205 -12.92 33.49 15.82
N ALA A 206 -14.10 33.30 15.21
CA ALA A 206 -14.66 31.99 14.95
C ALA A 206 -13.77 31.16 14.00
N LEU A 207 -13.25 31.78 12.94
CA LEU A 207 -12.34 31.13 12.00
C LEU A 207 -11.02 30.74 12.64
N GLU A 208 -10.39 31.65 13.39
CA GLU A 208 -9.16 31.35 14.11
C GLU A 208 -9.33 30.19 15.07
N LYS A 209 -10.47 30.12 15.76
CA LYS A 209 -10.78 29.04 16.68
C LYS A 209 -10.94 27.71 15.94
N GLY A 210 -11.71 27.69 14.85
CA GLY A 210 -11.89 26.48 14.03
C GLY A 210 -10.57 25.93 13.50
N ILE A 211 -9.72 26.80 12.93
CA ILE A 211 -8.39 26.40 12.42
C ILE A 211 -7.51 25.81 13.53
N LYS A 212 -7.53 26.40 14.73
CA LYS A 212 -6.76 25.87 15.88
C LYS A 212 -7.26 24.50 16.33
N GLU A 213 -8.57 24.29 16.34
CA GLU A 213 -9.18 23.01 16.70
C GLU A 213 -8.84 21.91 15.68
N ASP A 214 -8.96 22.21 14.38
CA ASP A 214 -8.60 21.28 13.30
C ASP A 214 -7.12 20.92 13.32
N LEU A 215 -6.24 21.90 13.53
CA LEU A 215 -4.79 21.68 13.64
C LEU A 215 -4.46 20.77 14.83
N ALA A 216 -5.04 21.04 16.00
CA ALA A 216 -4.81 20.22 17.20
C ALA A 216 -5.32 18.78 17.01
N SER A 217 -6.46 18.59 16.34
CA SER A 217 -6.98 17.27 16.01
C SER A 217 -6.06 16.51 15.05
N ALA A 218 -5.50 17.19 14.04
CA ALA A 218 -4.57 16.59 13.10
C ALA A 218 -3.25 16.19 13.78
N GLU A 219 -2.70 17.06 14.64
CA GLU A 219 -1.47 16.77 15.40
C GLU A 219 -1.64 15.54 16.30
N GLU A 220 -2.77 15.42 17.00
CA GLU A 220 -3.03 14.27 17.86
C GLU A 220 -3.18 12.97 17.05
N TYR A 221 -3.87 13.02 15.90
CA TYR A 221 -4.00 11.85 15.01
C TYR A 221 -2.65 11.38 14.48
N ILE A 222 -1.80 12.31 14.04
CA ILE A 222 -0.43 12.00 13.56
C ILE A 222 0.36 11.33 14.68
N LYS A 223 0.31 11.90 15.89
CA LYS A 223 1.02 11.36 17.05
C LYS A 223 0.58 9.93 17.39
N ILE A 224 -0.73 9.66 17.43
CA ILE A 224 -1.26 8.31 17.68
C ILE A 224 -0.77 7.33 16.60
N THR A 225 -0.78 7.76 15.34
CA THR A 225 -0.33 6.94 14.21
C THR A 225 1.17 6.64 14.29
N GLU A 226 2.00 7.63 14.59
CA GLU A 226 3.44 7.47 14.81
C GLU A 226 3.74 6.52 15.97
N GLU A 227 3.01 6.63 17.08
CA GLU A 227 3.16 5.72 18.23
C GLU A 227 2.81 4.27 17.84
N SER A 228 1.75 4.06 17.07
CA SER A 228 1.34 2.74 16.57
C SER A 228 2.43 2.12 15.67
N ILE A 229 2.90 2.87 14.67
CA ILE A 229 3.96 2.41 13.74
C ILE A 229 5.24 2.09 14.50
N ASN A 230 5.65 2.95 15.44
CA ASN A 230 6.85 2.72 16.25
C ASN A 230 6.74 1.50 17.15
N SER A 231 5.54 1.17 17.64
CA SER A 231 5.29 -0.05 18.40
C SER A 231 5.46 -1.29 17.52
N GLU A 232 4.86 -1.31 16.33
CA GLU A 232 4.98 -2.41 15.38
C GLU A 232 6.44 -2.63 14.94
N LEU A 233 7.17 -1.55 14.65
CA LEU A 233 8.60 -1.62 14.31
C LEU A 233 9.43 -2.23 15.44
N LYS A 234 9.18 -1.85 16.70
CA LYS A 234 9.88 -2.44 17.85
C LYS A 234 9.60 -3.93 17.99
N ASP A 235 8.37 -4.36 17.76
CA ASP A 235 8.00 -5.77 17.81
C ASP A 235 8.69 -6.56 16.68
N LEU A 236 8.78 -6.01 15.47
CA LEU A 236 9.53 -6.59 14.36
C LEU A 236 11.03 -6.68 14.65
N GLU A 237 11.64 -5.62 15.19
CA GLU A 237 13.06 -5.62 15.58
C GLU A 237 13.37 -6.63 16.69
N LYS A 238 12.45 -6.78 17.65
CA LYS A 238 12.59 -7.76 18.74
C LYS A 238 12.51 -9.17 18.21
N ARG A 239 11.58 -9.47 17.29
CA ARG A 239 11.51 -10.76 16.59
C ARG A 239 12.81 -11.04 15.85
N ARG A 240 13.35 -10.07 15.11
CA ARG A 240 14.64 -10.19 14.42
C ARG A 240 15.80 -10.52 15.37
N LYS A 241 15.90 -9.82 16.51
CA LYS A 241 16.98 -10.04 17.50
C LYS A 241 16.87 -11.36 18.24
N ASN A 242 15.65 -11.82 18.53
CA ASN A 242 15.46 -13.12 19.17
C ASN A 242 15.88 -14.25 18.23
N PHE A 243 15.65 -14.09 16.92
CA PHE A 243 16.16 -15.01 15.89
C PHE A 243 17.69 -15.05 15.86
N GLU A 244 18.38 -13.91 15.86
CA GLU A 244 19.85 -13.84 15.89
C GLU A 244 20.52 -14.44 17.15
N ILE A 245 19.74 -14.71 18.22
CA ILE A 245 20.23 -15.27 19.50
C ILE A 245 20.00 -16.79 19.57
N GLU A 246 18.98 -17.32 18.91
CA GLU A 246 18.73 -18.78 18.86
C GLU A 246 19.72 -19.51 17.92
N ASP A 247 20.41 -18.76 17.07
CA ASP A 247 21.47 -19.23 16.15
C ASP A 247 22.90 -19.28 16.74
N LYS A 248 23.07 -19.10 18.06
CA LYS A 248 24.37 -19.18 18.76
C LYS A 248 24.42 -20.24 19.85
#